data_AF-A0A9X8H8T9-F1
#
_entry.id   AF-A0A9X8H8T9-F1
#
_cell.length_a   1.000
_cell.length_b   1.000
_cell.length_c   1.000
_cell.angle_alpha   90.00
_cell.angle_beta   90.00
_cell.angle_gamma   90.00
#
_symmetry.space_group_name_H-M   'P 1'
#
loop_
_entity.id
_entity.type
_entity.pdbx_description
1 polymer ?
#
loop_
_entity_poly.entity_id
_entity_poly.type
_entity_poly.pdbx_seq_one_letter_code
_entity_poly.pdbx_strand_id
1 'polypeptide(L)'
;STNGWDVVTESIMSAENEFVRVQVNTVTGSLVSLTNKATQTKLNVTSSLLYYQAYGKQGDSCSSGAYLFHPNTSAVHNLPAISGHNCLKTPLLASCVFQFGTWGSLQYKLRAWDHSVVVEWTVRYARFTVVSF
;
A
#
# COMPACT_ATOMS: atom_id res chain seq x y z
N SER A 1 -9.84 -4.16 -25.77
CA SER A 1 -8.91 -4.73 -24.78
C SER A 1 -9.11 -3.99 -23.48
N THR A 2 -9.33 -4.69 -22.37
CA THR A 2 -9.32 -4.07 -21.04
C THR A 2 -7.87 -3.79 -20.67
N ASN A 3 -7.45 -2.52 -20.76
CA ASN A 3 -6.08 -2.07 -20.47
C ASN A 3 -5.79 -2.04 -18.95
N GLY A 4 -6.07 -3.14 -18.25
CA GLY A 4 -6.01 -3.24 -16.79
C GLY A 4 -5.32 -4.52 -16.31
N TRP A 5 -5.23 -4.68 -14.99
CA TRP A 5 -4.71 -5.89 -14.37
C TRP A 5 -5.68 -7.06 -14.54
N ASP A 6 -5.16 -8.27 -14.42
CA ASP A 6 -5.93 -9.50 -14.58
C ASP A 6 -6.76 -9.75 -13.31
N VAL A 7 -8.08 -9.96 -13.46
CA VAL A 7 -8.98 -10.25 -12.34
C VAL A 7 -8.82 -11.73 -11.96
N VAL A 8 -8.40 -12.01 -10.73
CA VAL A 8 -8.23 -13.38 -10.21
C VAL A 8 -9.50 -13.81 -9.47
N THR A 9 -10.04 -12.92 -8.64
CA THR A 9 -11.33 -13.05 -7.97
C THR A 9 -12.00 -11.68 -7.94
N GLU A 10 -13.23 -11.58 -7.43
CA GLU A 10 -13.96 -10.32 -7.31
C GLU A 10 -13.16 -9.21 -6.61
N SER A 11 -12.30 -9.57 -5.65
CA SER A 11 -11.49 -8.61 -4.88
C SER A 11 -9.99 -8.69 -5.16
N ILE A 12 -9.49 -9.68 -5.90
CA ILE A 12 -8.05 -9.83 -6.16
C ILE A 12 -7.72 -9.54 -7.62
N MET A 13 -6.77 -8.62 -7.82
CA MET A 13 -6.18 -8.32 -9.11
C MET A 13 -4.72 -8.74 -9.16
N SER A 14 -4.26 -9.16 -10.34
CA SER A 14 -2.92 -9.65 -10.59
C SER A 14 -2.25 -8.92 -11.74
N ALA A 15 -0.96 -8.67 -11.59
CA ALA A 15 -0.09 -8.30 -12.70
C ALA A 15 1.17 -9.16 -12.67
N GLU A 16 1.79 -9.31 -13.82
CA GLU A 16 3.06 -10.02 -13.93
C GLU A 16 3.91 -9.46 -15.06
N ASN A 17 5.21 -9.69 -14.93
CA ASN A 17 6.19 -9.55 -15.99
C ASN A 17 6.92 -10.90 -16.17
N GLU A 18 8.11 -10.89 -16.78
CA GLU A 18 8.92 -12.11 -16.96
C GLU A 18 9.32 -12.76 -15.63
N PHE A 19 9.60 -11.95 -14.60
CA PHE A 19 10.29 -12.37 -13.37
C PHE A 19 9.38 -12.53 -12.15
N VAL A 20 8.33 -11.70 -12.05
CA VAL A 20 7.51 -11.56 -10.85
C VAL A 20 6.02 -11.55 -11.21
N ARG A 21 5.22 -12.17 -10.36
CA ARG A 21 3.76 -12.01 -10.30
C ARG A 21 3.37 -11.38 -8.97
N VAL A 22 2.52 -10.38 -9.02
CA VAL A 22 1.99 -9.64 -7.88
C VAL A 22 0.48 -9.77 -7.82
N GLN A 23 -0.07 -9.95 -6.62
CA GLN A 23 -1.51 -9.91 -6.39
C GLN A 23 -1.86 -8.91 -5.29
N VAL A 24 -2.89 -8.11 -5.53
CA VAL A 24 -3.39 -7.08 -4.62
C VAL A 24 -4.88 -7.24 -4.39
N ASN A 25 -5.32 -6.93 -3.18
CA ASN A 25 -6.73 -6.85 -2.81
C ASN A 25 -7.27 -5.45 -3.09
N THR A 26 -8.32 -5.35 -3.91
CA THR A 26 -8.89 -4.07 -4.34
C THR A 26 -9.80 -3.40 -3.32
N VAL A 27 -10.28 -4.17 -2.33
CA VAL A 27 -11.09 -3.66 -1.21
C VAL A 27 -10.21 -2.99 -0.16
N THR A 28 -9.04 -3.57 0.12
CA THR A 28 -8.13 -3.07 1.17
C THR A 28 -6.90 -2.35 0.63
N GLY A 29 -6.58 -2.51 -0.65
CA GLY A 29 -5.34 -2.05 -1.28
C GLY A 29 -4.14 -2.88 -0.87
N SER A 30 -4.32 -3.98 -0.14
CA SER A 30 -3.23 -4.79 0.40
C SER A 30 -2.56 -5.62 -0.68
N LEU A 31 -1.23 -5.71 -0.59
CA LEU A 31 -0.47 -6.76 -1.25
C LEU A 31 -0.80 -8.09 -0.57
N VAL A 32 -1.26 -9.08 -1.33
CA VAL A 32 -1.66 -10.40 -0.81
C VAL A 32 -0.74 -11.53 -1.26
N SER A 33 -0.04 -11.36 -2.39
CA SER A 33 0.93 -12.35 -2.84
C SER A 33 2.01 -11.75 -3.72
N LEU A 34 3.23 -12.26 -3.56
CA LEU A 34 4.36 -12.09 -4.47
C LEU A 34 4.86 -13.47 -4.88
N THR A 35 5.13 -13.65 -6.18
CA THR A 35 5.70 -14.89 -6.70
C THR A 35 6.93 -14.57 -7.52
N ASN A 36 8.06 -15.19 -7.19
CA ASN A 36 9.24 -15.23 -8.04
C ASN A 36 9.05 -16.35 -9.07
N LYS A 37 9.04 -16.02 -10.36
CA LYS A 37 8.75 -16.96 -11.45
C LYS A 37 9.93 -17.88 -11.78
N ALA A 38 11.17 -17.44 -11.53
CA ALA A 38 12.36 -18.24 -11.77
C ALA A 38 12.49 -19.40 -10.78
N THR A 39 12.24 -19.13 -9.49
CA THR A 39 12.32 -20.15 -8.42
C THR A 39 10.97 -20.81 -8.12
N GLN A 40 9.89 -20.33 -8.75
CA GLN A 40 8.50 -20.68 -8.45
C GLN A 40 8.12 -20.47 -6.98
N THR A 41 8.85 -19.62 -6.25
CA THR A 41 8.58 -19.34 -4.85
C THR A 41 7.43 -18.36 -4.74
N LYS A 42 6.32 -18.80 -4.15
CA LYS A 42 5.17 -17.97 -3.81
C LYS A 42 5.21 -17.60 -2.33
N LEU A 43 5.17 -16.31 -2.05
CA LEU A 43 4.98 -15.76 -0.72
C LEU A 43 3.56 -15.19 -0.61
N ASN A 44 2.83 -15.66 0.39
CA ASN A 44 1.61 -15.00 0.82
C ASN A 44 2.01 -13.91 1.81
N VAL A 45 1.60 -12.68 1.51
CA VAL A 45 1.92 -11.50 2.33
C VAL A 45 0.62 -10.81 2.71
N THR A 46 0.67 -9.95 3.71
CA THR A 46 -0.44 -9.05 4.01
C THR A 46 0.16 -7.70 4.37
N SER A 47 -0.05 -6.71 3.50
CA SER A 47 0.36 -5.33 3.77
C SER A 47 -0.83 -4.47 4.19
N SER A 48 -0.55 -3.44 4.98
CA SER A 48 -1.52 -2.40 5.33
C SER A 48 -0.82 -1.07 5.54
N LEU A 49 -1.53 0.03 5.30
CA LEU A 49 -1.11 1.37 5.74
C LEU A 49 -2.00 1.78 6.91
N LEU A 50 -1.35 2.08 8.03
CA LEU A 50 -1.99 2.38 9.31
C LEU A 50 -1.35 3.63 9.92
N TYR A 51 -1.99 4.20 10.94
CA TYR A 51 -1.43 5.34 11.68
C TYR A 51 -1.53 5.16 13.19
N TYR A 52 -0.66 5.85 13.91
CA TYR A 52 -0.73 5.97 15.37
C TYR A 52 -1.37 7.30 15.75
N GLN A 53 -2.25 7.26 16.74
CA GLN A 53 -2.78 8.47 17.35
C GLN A 53 -1.70 9.04 18.30
N ALA A 54 -1.29 10.28 18.07
CA ALA A 54 -0.29 10.96 18.89
C ALA A 54 -0.81 11.21 20.32
N TYR A 55 0.02 10.94 21.33
CA TYR A 55 -0.19 11.47 22.68
C TYR A 55 0.14 12.97 22.70
N GLY A 56 -0.77 13.78 23.23
CA GLY A 56 -0.55 15.21 23.38
C GLY A 56 -1.30 15.74 24.59
N LYS A 57 -0.56 16.29 25.55
CA LYS A 57 -1.12 16.96 26.72
C LYS A 57 -0.37 18.28 26.94
N GLN A 58 -1.11 19.38 27.09
CA GLN A 58 -0.51 20.70 27.24
C GLN A 58 0.40 20.73 28.48
N GLY A 59 1.64 21.19 28.29
CA GLY A 59 2.66 21.26 29.34
C GLY A 59 3.36 19.93 29.66
N ASP A 60 3.01 18.84 28.99
CA ASP A 60 3.66 17.54 29.17
C ASP A 60 4.83 17.37 28.19
N SER A 61 6.05 17.27 28.73
CA SER A 61 7.28 17.07 27.96
C SER A 61 7.33 15.74 27.22
N CYS A 62 6.49 14.78 27.58
CA CYS A 62 6.39 13.48 26.92
C CYS A 62 5.36 13.48 25.78
N SER A 63 4.83 14.64 25.36
CA SER A 63 3.97 14.73 24.17
C SER A 63 4.73 14.32 22.90
N SER A 64 4.02 13.68 21.97
CA SER A 64 4.55 13.40 20.63
C SER A 64 4.95 14.70 19.91
N GLY A 65 6.02 14.64 19.13
CA GLY A 65 6.51 15.79 18.38
C GLY A 65 7.59 15.41 17.38
N ALA A 66 8.42 16.39 16.99
CA ALA A 66 9.47 16.20 16.00
C ALA A 66 10.54 15.17 16.42
N TYR A 67 10.77 15.00 17.71
CA TYR A 67 11.83 14.14 18.26
C TYR A 67 11.30 12.92 19.00
N LEU A 68 10.13 13.06 19.64
CA LEU A 68 9.54 12.00 20.44
C LEU A 68 8.36 11.37 19.69
N PHE A 69 8.51 10.09 19.36
CA PHE A 69 7.40 9.24 18.93
C PHE A 69 6.75 8.62 20.17
N HIS A 70 5.62 9.18 20.60
CA HIS A 70 4.88 8.71 21.76
C HIS A 70 3.38 8.59 21.42
N PRO A 71 2.94 7.43 20.91
CA PRO A 71 1.54 7.23 20.63
C PRO A 71 0.73 7.19 21.94
N ASN A 72 -0.52 7.63 21.91
CA ASN A 72 -1.39 7.64 23.10
C ASN A 72 -1.72 6.22 23.61
N THR A 73 -1.60 5.22 22.74
CA THR A 73 -1.79 3.80 23.01
C THR A 73 -0.86 2.99 22.08
N SER A 74 -0.70 1.70 22.33
CA SER A 74 -0.01 0.79 21.40
C SER A 74 -0.85 0.41 20.18
N ALA A 75 -2.13 0.82 20.13
CA ALA A 75 -3.02 0.49 19.04
C ALA A 75 -2.75 1.35 17.80
N VAL A 76 -2.93 0.72 16.64
CA VAL A 76 -2.89 1.35 15.33
C VAL A 76 -4.31 1.54 14.79
N HIS A 77 -4.47 2.52 13.92
CA HIS A 77 -5.75 2.87 13.32
C HIS A 77 -5.69 2.73 11.81
N ASN A 78 -6.81 2.29 11.22
CA ASN A 78 -6.94 2.18 9.77
C ASN A 78 -7.04 3.57 9.14
N LEU A 79 -6.46 3.70 7.95
CA LEU A 79 -6.82 4.79 7.04
C LEU A 79 -8.31 4.72 6.67
N PRO A 80 -8.90 5.81 6.14
CA PRO A 80 -10.23 5.77 5.55
C PRO A 80 -10.36 4.65 4.51
N ALA A 81 -11.57 4.12 4.33
CA ALA A 81 -11.81 3.11 3.29
C ALA A 81 -11.38 3.62 1.90
N ILE A 82 -11.01 2.67 1.02
CA ILE A 82 -10.63 2.99 -0.35
C ILE A 82 -11.83 3.62 -1.07
N SER A 83 -11.64 4.84 -1.56
CA SER A 83 -12.68 5.59 -2.29
C SER A 83 -12.65 5.30 -3.79
N GLY A 84 -11.58 4.68 -4.28
CA GLY A 84 -11.45 4.28 -5.67
C GLY A 84 -10.08 3.66 -5.96
N HIS A 85 -10.02 2.88 -7.03
CA HIS A 85 -8.78 2.33 -7.54
C HIS A 85 -8.77 2.35 -9.06
N ASN A 86 -7.58 2.38 -9.65
CA ASN A 86 -7.40 2.31 -11.09
C ASN A 86 -6.15 1.48 -11.40
N CYS A 87 -6.33 0.39 -12.15
CA CYS A 87 -5.22 -0.43 -12.61
C CYS A 87 -5.02 -0.26 -14.12
N LEU A 88 -3.81 0.08 -14.52
CA LEU A 88 -3.36 0.24 -15.90
C LEU A 88 -2.35 -0.86 -16.24
N LYS A 89 -2.47 -1.43 -17.44
CA LYS A 89 -1.46 -2.37 -17.98
C LYS A 89 -1.07 -1.93 -19.39
N THR A 90 0.23 -1.73 -19.58
CA THR A 90 0.89 -1.40 -20.86
C THR A 90 2.03 -2.38 -21.10
N PRO A 91 2.61 -2.45 -22.31
CA PRO A 91 3.77 -3.32 -22.56
C PRO A 91 4.98 -3.06 -21.66
N LEU A 92 5.15 -1.83 -21.16
CA LEU A 92 6.32 -1.44 -20.37
C LEU A 92 6.03 -1.39 -18.86
N LEU A 93 4.77 -1.24 -18.46
CA LEU A 93 4.37 -0.98 -17.08
C LEU A 93 2.98 -1.54 -16.79
N ALA A 94 2.89 -2.31 -15.71
CA ALA A 94 1.65 -2.57 -14.98
C ALA A 94 1.64 -1.73 -13.70
N SER A 95 0.58 -0.96 -13.50
CA SER A 95 0.42 -0.08 -12.34
C SER A 95 -0.97 -0.23 -11.76
N CYS A 96 -1.13 -0.26 -10.43
CA CYS A 96 -2.43 -0.07 -9.81
C CYS A 96 -2.36 0.90 -8.64
N VAL A 97 -3.24 1.90 -8.64
CA VAL A 97 -3.32 2.93 -7.60
C VAL A 97 -4.63 2.81 -6.83
N PHE A 98 -4.53 2.98 -5.52
CA PHE A 98 -5.61 2.97 -4.53
C PHE A 98 -5.68 4.33 -3.85
N GLN A 99 -6.86 4.92 -3.76
CA GLN A 99 -7.10 6.20 -3.11
C GLN A 99 -7.77 6.00 -1.76
N PHE A 100 -7.20 6.56 -0.68
CA PHE A 100 -7.75 6.52 0.67
C PHE A 100 -8.46 7.85 0.98
N GLY A 101 -9.60 8.08 0.34
CA GLY A 101 -10.33 9.34 0.45
C GLY A 101 -9.45 10.53 0.07
N THR A 102 -9.40 11.56 0.92
CA THR A 102 -8.50 12.72 0.74
C THR A 102 -7.13 12.52 1.39
N TRP A 103 -6.92 11.45 2.16
CA TRP A 103 -5.73 11.30 3.01
C TRP A 103 -4.46 10.98 2.21
N GLY A 104 -4.61 10.23 1.13
CA GLY A 104 -3.45 9.75 0.38
C GLY A 104 -3.77 8.66 -0.61
N SER A 105 -2.71 8.06 -1.15
CA SER A 105 -2.78 6.98 -2.12
C SER A 105 -1.68 5.96 -1.93
N LEU A 106 -1.93 4.73 -2.35
CA LEU A 106 -0.97 3.64 -2.45
C LEU A 106 -0.94 3.14 -3.89
N GLN A 107 0.25 2.93 -4.43
CA GLN A 107 0.45 2.49 -5.80
C GLN A 107 1.46 1.36 -5.88
N TYR A 108 1.11 0.35 -6.67
CA TYR A 108 2.00 -0.74 -7.06
C TYR A 108 2.41 -0.54 -8.51
N LYS A 109 3.70 -0.62 -8.81
CA LYS A 109 4.25 -0.52 -10.17
C LYS A 109 5.15 -1.73 -10.43
N LEU A 110 4.97 -2.36 -11.58
CA LEU A 110 5.77 -3.48 -12.06
C LEU A 110 6.15 -3.19 -13.52
N ARG A 111 7.42 -2.85 -13.77
CA ARG A 111 7.92 -2.64 -15.13
C ARG A 111 8.27 -3.98 -15.76
N ALA A 112 8.34 -4.03 -17.09
CA ALA A 112 8.62 -5.26 -17.82
C ALA A 112 9.94 -5.94 -17.41
N TRP A 113 10.96 -5.16 -17.01
CA TRP A 113 12.29 -5.63 -16.66
C TRP A 113 12.58 -5.71 -15.16
N ASP A 114 11.63 -5.33 -14.29
CA ASP A 114 11.89 -5.29 -12.85
C ASP A 114 11.84 -6.70 -12.23
N HIS A 115 12.79 -7.01 -11.36
CA HIS A 115 12.76 -8.23 -10.53
C HIS A 115 12.04 -8.01 -9.19
N SER A 116 11.44 -6.84 -9.00
CA SER A 116 10.73 -6.44 -7.78
C SER A 116 9.50 -5.61 -8.13
N VAL A 117 8.56 -5.52 -7.18
CA VAL A 117 7.41 -4.61 -7.29
C VAL A 117 7.76 -3.34 -6.56
N VAL A 118 7.59 -2.20 -7.22
CA VAL A 118 7.71 -0.89 -6.58
C VAL A 118 6.40 -0.58 -5.86
N VAL A 119 6.51 -0.28 -4.56
CA VAL A 119 5.41 0.18 -3.72
C VAL A 119 5.65 1.66 -3.44
N GLU A 120 4.72 2.50 -3.85
CA GLU A 120 4.79 3.95 -3.68
C GLU A 120 3.57 4.42 -2.91
N TRP A 121 3.75 5.27 -1.91
CA TRP A 121 2.66 5.85 -1.15
C TRP A 121 2.78 7.36 -1.08
N THR A 122 1.63 8.04 -1.03
CA THR A 122 1.53 9.48 -0.82
C THR A 122 0.64 9.72 0.37
N VAL A 123 1.12 10.52 1.32
CA VAL A 123 0.36 11.00 2.47
C VAL A 123 0.18 12.51 2.30
N ARG A 124 -1.06 13.00 2.36
CA ARG A 124 -1.39 14.43 2.20
C ARG A 124 -1.93 15.02 3.48
N TYR A 125 -3.13 14.59 3.87
CA TYR A 125 -3.78 15.09 5.08
C TYR A 125 -3.50 14.15 6.22
N ALA A 126 -2.45 14.43 6.97
CA ALA A 126 -2.24 13.84 8.27
C ALA A 126 -2.44 14.94 9.33
N ARG A 127 -3.52 14.87 10.10
CA ARG A 127 -3.58 15.56 11.41
C ARG A 127 -2.77 14.81 12.49
N PHE A 128 -1.90 13.90 12.05
CA PHE A 128 -1.10 12.97 12.86
C PHE A 128 0.29 12.79 12.23
N THR A 129 1.27 12.32 12.98
CA THR A 129 2.58 11.94 12.46
C THR A 129 2.49 10.57 11.80
N VAL A 130 2.82 10.46 10.51
CA VAL A 130 2.98 9.16 9.85
C VAL A 130 4.42 8.68 10.04
N VAL A 131 4.58 7.53 10.67
CA VAL A 131 5.85 6.80 10.72
C VAL A 131 5.64 5.52 9.90
N SER A 132 6.44 5.32 8.85
CA SER A 132 6.52 4.06 8.10
C SER A 132 7.81 3.35 8.48
N PHE A 133 7.74 2.05 8.78
CA PHE A 133 8.88 1.15 8.86
C PHE A 133 9.01 0.36 7.56
#